data_AF-A0A812T4K7-F1
#
_entry.id   AF-A0A812T4K7-F1
#
_cell.length_a   1.000
_cell.length_b   1.000
_cell.length_c   1.000
_cell.angle_alpha   90.00
_cell.angle_beta   90.00
_cell.angle_gamma   90.00
#
_symmetry.space_group_name_H-M   'P 1'
#
loop_
_entity.id
_entity.type
_entity.pdbx_description
1 polymer ?
#
loop_
_entity_poly.entity_id
_entity_poly.type
_entity_poly.pdbx_seq_one_letter_code
_entity_poly.pdbx_strand_id
1 'polypeptide(L)'
;MGGNGKGNGKPGSSNGPEGQASTGAPTGKADQYVPVFDNNQRSYKEFRKRCELYRVKMELAGRRQETIFNIVTLLTGKAWDMVDDLTTETLQGDGGYNAVFERLDRGFRYEPLTELPEDFETFFVKLNRKANQTLQEYAADFSRAERQIRVTHSVELPQKVLSWWFLRRSGIGREQRQLVLTNVGADNLTLEN
;
A
#
# COMPACT_ATOMS: atom_id res chain seq x y z
N MET A 1 0.17 35.01 -77.12
CA MET A 1 -0.41 36.19 -76.42
C MET A 1 -1.77 35.80 -75.87
N GLY A 2 -2.00 36.06 -74.57
CA GLY A 2 -3.28 35.86 -73.88
C GLY A 2 -3.62 34.39 -73.58
N GLY A 3 -4.13 33.97 -72.42
CA GLY A 3 -4.60 34.68 -71.24
C GLY A 3 -5.64 33.81 -70.52
N ASN A 4 -5.70 33.96 -69.19
CA ASN A 4 -6.77 33.60 -68.24
C ASN A 4 -6.98 32.16 -67.73
N GLY A 5 -7.05 32.06 -66.40
CA GLY A 5 -8.17 31.36 -65.74
C GLY A 5 -7.93 30.67 -64.39
N LYS A 6 -8.05 31.43 -63.29
CA LYS A 6 -8.66 31.12 -61.95
C LYS A 6 -8.66 29.69 -61.35
N GLY A 7 -8.37 29.61 -60.04
CA GLY A 7 -9.01 28.61 -59.16
C GLY A 7 -8.29 28.32 -57.83
N ASN A 8 -8.87 28.77 -56.71
CA ASN A 8 -8.47 28.57 -55.31
C ASN A 8 -8.74 27.13 -54.79
N GLY A 9 -7.99 26.68 -53.78
CA GLY A 9 -8.42 25.62 -52.85
C GLY A 9 -7.31 24.96 -52.02
N LYS A 10 -7.29 25.23 -50.70
CA LYS A 10 -6.42 24.60 -49.67
C LYS A 10 -6.55 23.06 -49.61
N PRO A 11 -5.49 22.30 -49.30
CA PRO A 11 -5.62 20.91 -48.85
C PRO A 11 -5.75 20.82 -47.31
N GLY A 12 -6.68 19.96 -46.89
CA GLY A 12 -7.04 19.67 -45.50
C GLY A 12 -6.17 18.60 -44.83
N SER A 13 -6.29 18.61 -43.49
CA SER A 13 -5.63 17.73 -42.51
C SER A 13 -6.19 16.31 -42.54
N SER A 14 -5.33 15.29 -42.51
CA SER A 14 -5.71 13.87 -42.49
C SER A 14 -5.76 13.31 -41.06
N ASN A 15 -6.97 13.00 -40.58
CA ASN A 15 -7.23 12.06 -39.47
C ASN A 15 -7.48 10.66 -40.06
N GLY A 16 -6.89 9.62 -39.44
CA GLY A 16 -7.14 8.21 -39.77
C GLY A 16 -8.38 7.61 -39.06
N PRO A 17 -8.90 6.45 -39.50
CA PRO A 17 -10.20 5.94 -39.06
C PRO A 17 -10.14 4.88 -37.94
N GLU A 18 -10.97 5.13 -36.93
CA GLU A 18 -12.04 4.27 -36.37
C GLU A 18 -11.70 2.85 -35.86
N GLY A 19 -11.51 2.75 -34.53
CA GLY A 19 -11.70 1.53 -33.74
C GLY A 19 -13.13 1.45 -33.20
N GLN A 20 -13.79 0.33 -33.49
CA GLN A 20 -15.18 0.00 -33.14
C GLN A 20 -15.39 -0.08 -31.62
N ALA A 21 -16.32 0.72 -31.09
CA ALA A 21 -16.78 0.64 -29.71
C ALA A 21 -17.89 -0.41 -29.57
N SER A 22 -17.64 -1.50 -28.83
CA SER A 22 -18.68 -2.41 -28.35
C SER A 22 -19.27 -1.87 -27.05
N THR A 23 -20.54 -1.50 -27.10
CA THR A 23 -21.40 -1.12 -25.98
C THR A 23 -21.71 -2.32 -25.09
N GLY A 24 -21.11 -2.34 -23.89
CA GLY A 24 -21.48 -3.22 -22.77
C GLY A 24 -21.86 -2.39 -21.54
N ALA A 25 -22.97 -2.73 -20.91
CA ALA A 25 -23.57 -2.05 -19.76
C ALA A 25 -22.62 -1.88 -18.54
N PRO A 26 -22.78 -0.84 -17.70
CA PRO A 26 -21.82 -0.52 -16.66
C PRO A 26 -22.06 -1.33 -15.38
N THR A 27 -21.38 -2.48 -15.25
CA THR A 27 -21.18 -3.15 -13.94
C THR A 27 -19.86 -2.74 -13.26
N GLY A 28 -19.05 -1.90 -13.91
CA GLY A 28 -17.63 -1.72 -13.61
C GLY A 28 -17.20 -0.92 -12.36
N LYS A 29 -18.06 -0.62 -11.38
CA LYS A 29 -17.63 0.19 -10.20
C LYS A 29 -17.35 -0.58 -8.92
N ALA A 30 -17.83 -1.82 -8.79
CA ALA A 30 -17.69 -2.57 -7.55
C ALA A 30 -16.44 -3.47 -7.51
N ASP A 31 -15.99 -3.93 -8.67
CA ASP A 31 -14.85 -4.83 -8.83
C ASP A 31 -13.52 -4.07 -8.97
N GLN A 32 -13.55 -2.74 -9.04
CA GLN A 32 -12.36 -1.92 -9.27
C GLN A 32 -11.39 -1.87 -8.09
N TYR A 33 -11.73 -2.50 -6.95
CA TYR A 33 -10.93 -2.48 -5.72
C TYR A 33 -10.80 -3.86 -5.07
N VAL A 34 -10.86 -4.94 -5.84
CA VAL A 34 -10.54 -6.25 -5.27
C VAL A 34 -9.05 -6.29 -4.92
N PRO A 35 -8.66 -6.63 -3.69
CA PRO A 35 -7.26 -6.75 -3.32
C PRO A 35 -6.57 -7.84 -4.13
N VAL A 36 -5.40 -7.53 -4.69
CA VAL A 36 -4.56 -8.49 -5.40
C VAL A 36 -3.39 -8.86 -4.51
N PHE A 37 -3.03 -10.14 -4.52
CA PHE A 37 -1.86 -10.64 -3.78
C PHE A 37 -0.69 -10.90 -4.73
N ASP A 38 0.49 -10.46 -4.32
CA ASP A 38 1.74 -10.55 -5.09
C ASP A 38 2.53 -11.85 -4.81
N ASN A 39 1.97 -12.78 -4.03
CA ASN A 39 2.65 -13.97 -3.52
C ASN A 39 3.88 -13.68 -2.65
N ASN A 40 4.12 -12.43 -2.28
CA ASN A 40 5.19 -12.06 -1.37
C ASN A 40 4.68 -12.12 0.07
N GLN A 41 5.32 -12.96 0.85
CA GLN A 41 4.97 -13.15 2.24
C GLN A 41 5.04 -11.83 3.05
N ARG A 42 5.92 -10.88 2.68
CA ARG A 42 6.04 -9.55 3.32
C ARG A 42 4.79 -8.68 3.11
N SER A 43 4.14 -8.85 1.97
CA SER A 43 2.93 -8.09 1.59
C SER A 43 1.66 -8.74 2.15
N TYR A 44 1.74 -9.95 2.69
CA TYR A 44 0.58 -10.74 3.12
C TYR A 44 -0.23 -10.04 4.21
N LYS A 45 0.42 -9.40 5.20
CA LYS A 45 -0.25 -8.66 6.27
C LYS A 45 -1.11 -7.51 5.73
N GLU A 46 -0.57 -6.78 4.75
CA GLU A 46 -1.30 -5.69 4.10
C GLU A 46 -2.44 -6.23 3.23
N PHE A 47 -2.18 -7.29 2.45
CA PHE A 47 -3.20 -7.98 1.67
C PHE A 47 -4.36 -8.45 2.54
N ARG A 48 -4.08 -9.16 3.65
CA ARG A 48 -5.09 -9.65 4.61
C ARG A 48 -5.96 -8.51 5.13
N LYS A 49 -5.35 -7.37 5.49
CA LYS A 49 -6.07 -6.20 5.97
C LYS A 49 -6.96 -5.57 4.88
N ARG A 50 -6.47 -5.49 3.64
CA ARG A 50 -7.24 -5.00 2.50
C ARG A 50 -8.42 -5.93 2.18
N CYS A 51 -8.24 -7.24 2.27
CA CYS A 51 -9.31 -8.23 2.12
C CYS A 51 -10.39 -8.08 3.18
N GLU A 52 -10.01 -7.80 4.43
CA GLU A 52 -11.00 -7.57 5.50
C GLU A 52 -11.82 -6.30 5.26
N LEU A 53 -11.16 -5.20 4.86
CA LEU A 53 -11.86 -3.98 4.47
C LEU A 53 -12.78 -4.21 3.27
N TYR A 54 -12.34 -4.99 2.29
CA TYR A 54 -13.13 -5.36 1.12
C TYR A 54 -14.34 -6.22 1.51
N ARG A 55 -14.18 -7.17 2.45
CA ARG A 55 -15.28 -7.99 2.99
C ARG A 55 -16.35 -7.13 3.63
N VAL A 56 -15.96 -6.21 4.53
CA VAL A 56 -16.91 -5.27 5.17
C VAL A 56 -17.59 -4.39 4.13
N LYS A 57 -16.85 -3.88 3.14
CA LYS A 57 -17.42 -3.07 2.05
C LYS A 57 -18.46 -3.86 1.24
N MET A 58 -18.19 -5.11 0.90
CA MET A 58 -19.12 -5.95 0.14
C MET A 58 -20.32 -6.41 0.98
N GLU A 59 -20.13 -6.61 2.28
CA GLU A 59 -21.22 -6.87 3.23
C GLU A 59 -22.20 -5.68 3.30
N LEU A 60 -21.68 -4.46 3.38
CA LEU A 60 -22.50 -3.23 3.32
C LEU A 60 -23.23 -3.06 1.98
N ALA A 61 -22.68 -3.61 0.90
CA ALA A 61 -23.29 -3.61 -0.43
C ALA A 61 -24.25 -4.79 -0.68
N GLY A 62 -24.48 -5.66 0.30
CA GLY A 62 -25.33 -6.86 0.16
C GLY A 62 -24.72 -7.97 -0.71
N ARG A 63 -23.42 -7.90 -1.04
CA ARG A 63 -22.70 -8.83 -1.93
C ARG A 63 -21.70 -9.70 -1.16
N ARG A 64 -22.05 -10.08 0.06
CA ARG A 64 -21.18 -10.85 0.97
C ARG A 64 -20.69 -12.16 0.32
N GLN A 65 -21.59 -12.89 -0.35
CA GLN A 65 -21.26 -14.18 -0.97
C GLN A 65 -20.26 -14.07 -2.11
N GLU A 66 -20.28 -12.99 -2.89
CA GLU A 66 -19.36 -12.78 -4.02
C GLU A 66 -17.94 -12.40 -3.59
N THR A 67 -17.78 -11.91 -2.35
CA THR A 67 -16.52 -11.37 -1.83
C THR A 67 -15.38 -12.38 -1.96
N ILE A 68 -15.62 -13.64 -1.56
CA ILE A 68 -14.58 -14.65 -1.56
C ILE A 68 -14.25 -15.13 -2.97
N PHE A 69 -15.25 -15.27 -3.84
CA PHE A 69 -15.03 -15.62 -5.25
C PHE A 69 -14.18 -14.57 -5.94
N ASN A 70 -14.45 -13.29 -5.71
CA ASN A 70 -13.65 -12.21 -6.29
C ASN A 70 -12.19 -12.23 -5.85
N ILE A 71 -11.93 -12.60 -4.59
CA ILE A 71 -10.55 -12.72 -4.09
C ILE A 71 -9.87 -13.95 -4.71
N VAL A 72 -10.54 -15.11 -4.66
CA VAL A 72 -9.98 -16.39 -5.11
C VAL A 72 -9.67 -16.39 -6.61
N THR A 73 -10.52 -15.77 -7.45
CA THR A 73 -10.27 -15.66 -8.90
C THR A 73 -9.06 -14.81 -9.27
N LEU A 74 -8.58 -13.96 -8.34
CA LEU A 74 -7.38 -13.13 -8.51
C LEU A 74 -6.14 -13.73 -7.84
N LEU A 75 -6.28 -14.83 -7.09
CA LEU A 75 -5.13 -15.55 -6.56
C LEU A 75 -4.39 -16.24 -7.69
N THR A 76 -3.08 -16.25 -7.60
CA THR A 76 -2.18 -16.84 -8.59
C THR A 76 -1.02 -17.53 -7.88
N GLY A 77 -0.31 -18.43 -8.57
CA GLY A 77 0.89 -19.10 -8.05
C GLY A 77 0.64 -19.83 -6.73
N LYS A 78 1.60 -19.72 -5.79
CA LYS A 78 1.56 -20.43 -4.50
C LYS A 78 0.28 -20.15 -3.70
N ALA A 79 -0.29 -18.96 -3.80
CA ALA A 79 -1.53 -18.63 -3.11
C ALA A 79 -2.74 -19.35 -3.68
N TRP A 80 -2.77 -19.55 -5.00
CA TRP A 80 -3.78 -20.38 -5.67
C TRP A 80 -3.59 -21.87 -5.33
N ASP A 81 -2.35 -22.36 -5.39
CA ASP A 81 -2.02 -23.77 -5.11
C ASP A 81 -2.40 -24.24 -3.69
N MET A 82 -2.65 -23.32 -2.76
CA MET A 82 -3.10 -23.66 -1.39
C MET A 82 -4.61 -23.73 -1.22
N VAL A 83 -5.36 -23.22 -2.18
CA VAL A 83 -6.82 -23.05 -2.08
C VAL A 83 -7.56 -23.73 -3.23
N ASP A 84 -6.85 -24.32 -4.19
CA ASP A 84 -7.40 -24.90 -5.42
C ASP A 84 -8.29 -26.14 -5.19
N ASP A 85 -8.03 -26.89 -4.12
CA ASP A 85 -8.82 -28.05 -3.70
C ASP A 85 -10.09 -27.66 -2.93
N LEU A 86 -10.32 -26.37 -2.64
CA LEU A 86 -11.58 -25.91 -2.03
C LEU A 86 -12.71 -25.92 -3.07
N THR A 87 -13.76 -26.68 -2.81
CA THR A 87 -14.91 -26.75 -3.70
C THR A 87 -15.75 -25.47 -3.68
N THR A 88 -16.51 -25.24 -4.74
CA THR A 88 -17.46 -24.13 -4.83
C THR A 88 -18.49 -24.17 -3.72
N GLU A 89 -18.94 -25.36 -3.28
CA GLU A 89 -19.87 -25.47 -2.15
C GLU A 89 -19.23 -24.97 -0.85
N THR A 90 -17.95 -25.27 -0.64
CA THR A 90 -17.19 -24.84 0.54
C THR A 90 -17.03 -23.31 0.55
N LEU A 91 -16.82 -22.70 -0.61
CA LEU A 91 -16.68 -21.25 -0.76
C LEU A 91 -18.02 -20.50 -0.60
N GLN A 92 -19.14 -21.09 -0.98
CA GLN A 92 -20.47 -20.49 -0.82
C GLN A 92 -20.97 -20.47 0.63
N GLY A 93 -20.49 -21.40 1.46
CA GLY A 93 -20.88 -21.49 2.86
C GLY A 93 -20.41 -20.28 3.68
N ASP A 94 -21.06 -20.03 4.82
CA ASP A 94 -20.73 -18.92 5.72
C ASP A 94 -19.26 -18.94 6.24
N GLY A 95 -18.61 -20.10 6.17
CA GLY A 95 -17.22 -20.31 6.54
C GLY A 95 -16.21 -20.22 5.39
N GLY A 96 -16.63 -20.05 4.13
CA GLY A 96 -15.73 -20.11 2.97
C GLY A 96 -14.60 -19.09 3.02
N TYR A 97 -14.89 -17.86 3.45
CA TYR A 97 -13.88 -16.82 3.66
C TYR A 97 -12.83 -17.23 4.70
N ASN A 98 -13.27 -17.80 5.82
CA ASN A 98 -12.36 -18.22 6.89
C ASN A 98 -11.50 -19.41 6.44
N ALA A 99 -12.08 -20.38 5.73
CA ALA A 99 -11.37 -21.55 5.22
C ALA A 99 -10.22 -21.16 4.28
N VAL A 100 -10.46 -20.23 3.35
CA VAL A 100 -9.41 -19.70 2.45
C VAL A 100 -8.32 -19.01 3.24
N PHE A 101 -8.68 -18.09 4.13
CA PHE A 101 -7.68 -17.32 4.87
C PHE A 101 -6.93 -18.12 5.92
N GLU A 102 -7.51 -19.19 6.47
CA GLU A 102 -6.80 -20.11 7.36
C GLU A 102 -5.66 -20.82 6.62
N ARG A 103 -5.89 -21.22 5.37
CA ARG A 103 -4.86 -21.85 4.53
C ARG A 103 -3.80 -20.86 4.07
N LEU A 104 -4.22 -19.67 3.64
CA LEU A 104 -3.30 -18.60 3.31
C LEU A 104 -2.47 -18.18 4.53
N ASP A 105 -3.07 -18.13 5.72
CA ASP A 105 -2.36 -17.86 6.97
C ASP A 105 -1.32 -18.97 7.24
N ARG A 106 -1.65 -20.25 7.07
CA ARG A 106 -0.66 -21.33 7.26
C ARG A 106 0.54 -21.20 6.31
N GLY A 107 0.32 -20.75 5.08
CA GLY A 107 1.37 -20.67 4.07
C GLY A 107 2.16 -19.36 4.04
N PHE A 108 1.55 -18.25 4.47
CA PHE A 108 2.13 -16.91 4.35
C PHE A 108 2.18 -16.10 5.65
N ARG A 109 1.57 -16.54 6.74
CA ARG A 109 1.67 -15.82 8.01
C ARG A 109 3.10 -15.92 8.53
N TYR A 110 3.78 -14.78 8.62
CA TYR A 110 5.07 -14.67 9.27
C TYR A 110 4.91 -14.73 10.80
N GLU A 111 5.84 -15.41 11.46
CA GLU A 111 5.91 -15.46 12.92
C GLU A 111 6.49 -14.13 13.44
N PRO A 112 5.83 -13.43 14.38
CA PRO A 112 6.27 -12.12 14.89
C PRO A 112 7.72 -12.08 15.38
N LEU A 113 8.24 -13.20 15.89
CA LEU A 113 9.62 -13.33 16.36
C LEU A 113 10.68 -13.19 15.26
N THR A 114 10.34 -13.55 14.02
CA THR A 114 11.26 -13.39 12.86
C THR A 114 11.20 -11.99 12.26
N GLU A 115 10.10 -11.27 12.45
CA GLU A 115 9.90 -9.89 11.95
C GLU A 115 10.61 -8.86 12.84
N LEU A 116 10.77 -9.13 14.14
CA LEU A 116 11.36 -8.18 15.08
C LEU A 116 12.77 -7.74 14.66
N PRO A 117 13.72 -8.65 14.36
CA PRO A 117 15.06 -8.25 13.92
C PRO A 117 15.04 -7.49 12.59
N GLU A 118 14.22 -7.89 11.62
CA GLU A 118 14.17 -7.26 10.30
C GLU A 118 13.54 -5.85 10.35
N ASP A 119 12.47 -5.68 11.12
CA ASP A 119 11.84 -4.37 11.34
C ASP A 119 12.75 -3.45 12.14
N PHE A 120 13.47 -3.99 13.15
CA PHE A 120 14.47 -3.23 13.89
C PHE A 120 15.65 -2.84 13.02
N GLU A 121 16.18 -3.73 12.17
CA GLU A 121 17.20 -3.37 11.20
C GLU A 121 16.70 -2.29 10.24
N THR A 122 15.45 -2.39 9.79
CA THR A 122 14.87 -1.39 8.90
C THR A 122 14.81 -0.03 9.58
N PHE A 123 14.37 0.04 10.83
CA PHE A 123 14.22 1.29 11.59
C PHE A 123 15.53 1.87 12.15
N PHE A 124 16.41 1.03 12.70
CA PHE A 124 17.65 1.45 13.35
C PHE A 124 18.87 1.45 12.40
N VAL A 125 18.85 0.68 11.30
CA VAL A 125 20.02 0.56 10.42
C VAL A 125 19.76 1.13 9.04
N LYS A 126 18.60 0.87 8.43
CA LYS A 126 18.32 1.28 7.03
C LYS A 126 17.65 2.65 6.93
N LEU A 127 16.85 3.05 7.91
CA LEU A 127 16.14 4.32 7.90
C LEU A 127 17.10 5.49 8.04
N ASN A 128 17.35 6.22 6.95
CA ASN A 128 18.18 7.42 6.91
C ASN A 128 17.60 8.38 5.87
N ARG A 129 17.71 9.68 6.10
CA ARG A 129 17.24 10.66 5.11
C ARG A 129 18.08 10.55 3.84
N LYS A 130 17.41 10.38 2.69
CA LYS A 130 18.08 10.36 1.37
C LYS A 130 18.47 11.78 0.95
N ALA A 131 19.52 11.91 0.14
CA ALA A 131 20.06 13.21 -0.28
C ALA A 131 19.03 14.11 -1.00
N ASN A 132 18.06 13.50 -1.69
CA ASN A 132 16.99 14.16 -2.42
C ASN A 132 15.64 14.22 -1.68
N GLN A 133 15.59 13.80 -0.41
CA GLN A 133 14.36 13.74 0.37
C GLN A 133 14.19 15.01 1.22
N THR A 134 12.97 15.54 1.26
CA THR A 134 12.65 16.67 2.16
C THR A 134 12.59 16.21 3.62
N LEU A 135 12.71 17.14 4.56
CA LEU A 135 12.62 16.80 5.98
C LEU A 135 11.20 16.31 6.36
N GLN A 136 10.16 16.84 5.69
CA GLN A 136 8.77 16.43 5.92
C GLN A 136 8.49 15.01 5.43
N GLU A 137 8.98 14.64 4.24
CA GLU A 137 8.90 13.28 3.73
C GLU A 137 9.62 12.29 4.66
N TYR A 138 10.81 12.68 5.14
CA TYR A 138 11.55 11.87 6.10
C TYR A 138 10.81 11.71 7.44
N ALA A 139 10.15 12.76 7.94
CA ALA A 139 9.33 12.69 9.14
C ALA A 139 8.11 11.77 8.98
N ALA A 140 7.49 11.76 7.80
CA ALA A 140 6.41 10.83 7.48
C ALA A 140 6.91 9.38 7.45
N ASP A 141 8.04 9.11 6.81
CA ASP A 141 8.66 7.77 6.77
C ASP A 141 9.06 7.28 8.16
N PHE A 142 9.66 8.16 8.98
CA PHE A 142 10.02 7.84 10.36
C PHE A 142 8.80 7.50 11.21
N SER A 143 7.75 8.32 11.13
CA SER A 143 6.50 8.08 11.87
C SER A 143 5.81 6.78 11.44
N ARG A 144 5.88 6.44 10.14
CA ARG A 144 5.36 5.18 9.62
C ARG A 144 6.15 3.99 10.16
N ALA A 145 7.47 4.06 10.16
CA ALA A 145 8.34 2.98 10.63
C ALA A 145 8.24 2.80 12.16
N GLU A 146 8.14 3.88 12.92
CA GLU A 146 7.87 3.85 14.37
C GLU A 146 6.51 3.18 14.67
N ARG A 147 5.46 3.57 13.94
CA ARG A 147 4.13 2.96 14.08
C ARG A 147 4.17 1.47 13.75
N GLN A 148 4.94 1.06 12.75
CA GLN A 148 5.07 -0.35 12.39
C GLN A 148 5.66 -1.18 13.53
N ILE A 149 6.72 -0.69 14.18
CA ILE A 149 7.34 -1.36 15.34
C ILE A 149 6.36 -1.40 16.52
N ARG A 150 5.70 -0.29 16.82
CA ARG A 150 4.73 -0.21 17.93
C ARG A 150 3.54 -1.16 17.73
N VAL A 151 2.98 -1.23 16.52
CA VAL A 151 1.78 -2.04 16.24
C VAL A 151 2.11 -3.51 16.04
N THR A 152 3.27 -3.84 15.46
CA THR A 152 3.63 -5.23 15.13
C THR A 152 4.27 -5.94 16.31
N HIS A 153 5.14 -5.24 17.05
CA HIS A 153 5.96 -5.85 18.11
C HIS A 153 5.57 -5.39 19.52
N SER A 154 4.60 -4.48 19.64
CA SER A 154 4.22 -3.87 20.92
C SER A 154 5.41 -3.22 21.66
N VAL A 155 6.42 -2.78 20.90
CA VAL A 155 7.59 -2.09 21.44
C VAL A 155 7.32 -0.59 21.44
N GLU A 156 7.29 0.00 22.63
CA GLU A 156 7.22 1.44 22.81
C GLU A 156 8.60 1.97 23.18
N LEU A 157 9.15 2.82 22.31
CA LEU A 157 10.41 3.50 22.56
C LEU A 157 10.13 4.82 23.30
N PRO A 158 10.91 5.17 24.34
CA PRO A 158 10.74 6.44 25.03
C PRO A 158 10.87 7.63 24.06
N GLN A 159 10.00 8.64 24.22
CA GLN A 159 9.96 9.82 23.34
C GLN A 159 11.33 10.49 23.19
N LYS A 160 12.11 10.57 24.27
CA LYS A 160 13.47 11.13 24.25
C LYS A 160 14.41 10.37 23.30
N VAL A 161 14.30 9.05 23.27
CA VAL A 161 15.10 8.17 22.38
C VAL A 161 14.66 8.36 20.94
N LEU A 162 13.34 8.45 20.68
CA LEU A 162 12.81 8.70 19.34
C LEU A 162 13.22 10.06 18.79
N SER A 163 13.10 11.12 19.60
CA SER A 163 13.51 12.48 19.21
C SER A 163 15.01 12.54 18.91
N TRP A 164 15.84 11.92 19.76
CA TRP A 164 17.27 11.82 19.51
C TRP A 164 17.58 11.03 18.23
N TRP A 165 16.92 9.89 18.04
CA TRP A 165 17.13 9.03 16.87
C TRP A 165 16.72 9.71 15.56
N PHE A 166 15.57 10.40 15.57
CA PHE A 166 15.10 11.22 14.46
C PHE A 166 16.13 12.29 14.07
N LEU A 167 16.66 13.04 15.05
CA LEU A 167 17.68 14.07 14.82
C LEU A 167 19.03 13.49 14.37
N ARG A 168 19.36 12.27 14.78
CA ARG A 168 20.60 11.59 14.38
C ARG A 168 20.56 11.18 12.90
N ARG A 169 19.39 10.76 12.41
CA ARG A 169 19.19 10.13 11.09
C ARG A 169 18.55 11.07 10.05
N SER A 170 18.14 12.27 10.45
CA SER A 170 17.61 13.31 9.56
C SER A 170 18.67 14.06 8.75
N GLY A 171 19.97 13.77 8.95
CA GLY A 171 21.08 14.41 8.22
C GLY A 171 21.23 15.91 8.50
N ILE A 172 20.56 16.42 9.54
CA ILE A 172 20.57 17.84 9.90
C ILE A 172 21.96 18.21 10.42
N GLY A 173 22.51 19.33 9.93
CA GLY A 173 23.82 19.84 10.34
C GLY A 173 23.90 20.08 11.85
N ARG A 174 25.11 20.15 12.43
CA ARG A 174 25.28 20.41 13.88
C ARG A 174 24.58 21.71 14.31
N GLU A 175 24.63 22.74 13.48
CA GLU A 175 24.00 24.05 13.73
C GLU A 175 22.47 24.00 13.62
N GLN A 176 21.94 23.34 12.60
CA GLN A 176 20.49 23.16 12.45
C GLN A 176 19.90 22.27 13.55
N ARG A 177 20.67 21.29 14.05
CA ARG A 177 20.29 20.51 15.24
C ARG A 177 20.26 21.38 16.49
N GLN A 178 21.24 22.27 16.66
CA GLN A 178 21.24 23.24 17.75
C GLN A 178 20.02 24.15 17.69
N LEU A 179 19.66 24.67 16.50
CA LEU A 179 18.46 25.49 16.32
C LEU A 179 17.16 24.73 16.62
N VAL A 180 17.04 23.47 16.17
CA VAL A 180 15.87 22.64 16.51
C VAL A 180 15.83 22.33 18.00
N LEU A 181 16.96 22.02 18.65
CA LEU A 181 17.01 21.78 20.09
C LEU A 181 16.73 23.05 20.90
N THR A 182 17.16 24.22 20.45
CA THR A 182 16.84 25.50 21.11
C THR A 182 15.37 25.87 20.93
N ASN A 183 14.79 25.65 19.75
CA ASN A 183 13.38 25.98 19.46
C ASN A 183 12.40 24.95 20.03
N VAL A 184 12.73 23.64 20.00
CA VAL A 184 11.88 22.55 20.53
C VAL A 184 12.14 22.32 22.03
N GLY A 185 13.34 22.64 22.50
CA GLY A 185 13.72 22.50 23.91
C GLY A 185 13.03 23.49 24.84
N ALA A 186 12.41 24.55 24.31
CA ALA A 186 11.55 25.43 25.09
C ALA A 186 10.22 24.76 25.50
N ASP A 187 9.67 23.86 24.66
CA ASP A 187 8.34 23.28 24.90
C ASP A 187 8.36 21.81 25.34
N ASN A 188 9.44 21.04 25.10
CA ASN A 188 9.47 19.59 25.39
C ASN A 188 10.76 19.09 26.09
N LEU A 189 11.68 19.97 26.47
CA LEU A 189 12.86 19.65 27.28
C LEU A 189 12.97 20.60 28.47
N THR A 190 11.89 20.80 29.22
CA THR A 190 12.02 21.21 30.62
C THR A 190 12.75 20.09 31.35
N LEU A 191 14.08 20.17 31.32
CA LEU A 191 14.95 19.71 32.39
C LEU A 191 14.71 20.63 33.58
N GLU A 192 13.52 20.55 34.18
CA GLU A 192 13.30 21.07 35.53
C GLU A 192 13.17 19.86 36.45
N ASN A 193 14.24 19.67 37.23
CA ASN A 193 14.41 18.89 38.47
C ASN A 193 13.55 17.63 38.68
#